data_AF-A0A970XD80-F1
#
_entry.id   AF-A0A970XD80-F1
#
_cell.length_a   1.000
_cell.length_b   1.000
_cell.length_c   1.000
_cell.angle_alpha   90.00
_cell.angle_beta   90.00
_cell.angle_gamma   90.00
#
_symmetry.space_group_name_H-M   'P 1'
#
loop_
_entity.id
_entity.type
_entity.pdbx_description
1 polymer ?
#
loop_
_entity_poly.entity_id
_entity_poly.type
_entity_poly.pdbx_seq_one_letter_code
_entity_poly.pdbx_strand_id
1 'polypeptide(L)' 'MRRHRGRGLGKMLLECIMDSEKFRSVTGLLVTSDAHGLYREYGFSSVERIFMMRRGDPIS' A
#
# COMPACT_ATOMS: atom_id res chain seq x y z
N MET A 1 0.26 6.21 20.15
CA MET A 1 -0.15 5.86 18.76
C MET A 1 -1.60 6.26 18.37
N ARG A 2 -2.57 6.54 19.28
CA ARG A 2 -3.96 6.88 18.87
C ARG A 2 -4.17 8.31 18.33
N ARG A 3 -3.38 9.30 18.76
CA ARG A 3 -3.63 10.74 18.48
C ARG A 3 -3.57 11.17 17.01
N HIS A 4 -3.05 10.32 16.12
CA HIS A 4 -2.86 10.63 14.71
C HIS A 4 -3.72 9.77 13.76
N ARG A 5 -4.60 8.90 14.30
CA ARG A 5 -5.56 8.14 13.49
C ARG A 5 -6.63 9.08 12.92
N GLY A 6 -7.20 8.70 11.77
CA GLY A 6 -8.25 9.48 11.10
C GLY A 6 -7.77 10.79 10.44
N ARG A 7 -6.46 11.04 10.40
CA ARG A 7 -5.88 12.26 9.80
C ARG A 7 -5.29 12.06 8.41
N GLY A 8 -5.62 10.96 7.74
CA GLY A 8 -5.13 10.68 6.37
C GLY A 8 -3.64 10.34 6.25
N LEU A 9 -2.85 10.34 7.33
CA LEU A 9 -1.39 10.12 7.25
C LEU A 9 -0.97 8.82 6.55
N GLY A 10 -1.76 7.74 6.71
CA GLY A 10 -1.50 6.48 6.00
C GLY A 10 -1.72 6.59 4.48
N LYS A 11 -2.72 7.38 4.05
CA LYS A 11 -2.94 7.70 2.64
C LYS A 11 -1.78 8.53 2.10
N MET A 12 -1.42 9.61 2.80
CA MET A 12 -0.28 10.46 2.42
C MET A 12 1.03 9.67 2.27
N LEU A 13 1.29 8.74 3.19
CA LEU A 13 2.48 7.88 3.09
C LEU A 13 2.44 7.00 1.83
N LEU A 14 1.30 6.37 1.53
CA LEU A 14 1.14 5.54 0.34
C LEU A 14 1.27 6.38 -0.93
N GLU A 15 0.63 7.55 -1.01
CA GLU A 15 0.75 8.50 -2.12
C GLU A 15 2.22 8.86 -2.38
N CYS A 16 2.96 9.27 -1.35
CA CYS A 16 4.40 9.56 -1.47
C CYS A 16 5.22 8.37 -2.00
N ILE A 17 4.87 7.14 -1.63
CA ILE A 17 5.56 5.94 -2.11
C ILE A 17 5.20 5.67 -3.59
N MET A 18 3.91 5.80 -3.96
CA MET A 18 3.45 5.51 -5.32
C MET A 18 3.95 6.55 -6.33
N ASP A 19 4.07 7.81 -5.93
CA ASP A 19 4.49 8.91 -6.81
C ASP A 19 6.01 8.92 -7.04
N SER A 20 6.77 8.20 -6.23
CA SER A 20 8.22 8.13 -6.33
C SER A 20 8.66 7.09 -7.37
N GLU A 21 9.28 7.54 -8.46
CA GLU A 21 9.83 6.67 -9.51
C GLU A 21 10.78 5.58 -8.97
N LYS A 22 11.51 5.88 -7.89
CA LYS A 22 12.39 4.93 -7.20
C LYS A 22 11.69 3.65 -6.76
N PHE A 23 10.38 3.70 -6.49
CA PHE A 23 9.61 2.56 -5.98
C PHE A 23 8.68 1.96 -7.02
N ARG A 24 8.72 2.44 -8.28
CA ARG A 24 7.83 2.00 -9.35
C ARG A 24 7.98 0.50 -9.63
N SER A 25 9.20 -0.02 -9.68
CA SER A 25 9.49 -1.45 -9.89
C SER A 25 9.50 -2.29 -8.61
N VAL A 26 9.24 -1.69 -7.45
CA VAL A 26 9.26 -2.41 -6.17
C VAL A 26 7.93 -3.10 -5.92
N THR A 27 7.98 -4.41 -5.69
CA THR A 27 6.81 -5.18 -5.23
C THR A 27 6.56 -4.92 -3.75
N GLY A 28 5.35 -4.48 -3.42
CA GLY A 28 4.90 -4.24 -2.05
C GLY A 28 4.20 -5.47 -1.47
N LEU A 29 4.51 -5.81 -0.21
CA LEU A 29 3.84 -6.83 0.58
C LEU A 29 3.48 -6.24 1.94
N LEU A 30 2.25 -6.48 2.40
CA LEU A 30 1.81 -6.05 3.73
C LEU A 30 0.76 -6.99 4.30
N VAL A 31 0.55 -6.86 5.62
CA VAL A 31 -0.50 -7.54 6.35
C VAL A 31 -1.48 -6.51 6.89
N THR A 32 -2.77 -6.73 6.68
CA THR A 32 -3.84 -5.91 7.24
C THR A 32 -5.03 -6.79 7.66
N SER A 33 -5.65 -6.46 8.78
CA SER A 33 -6.86 -7.15 9.27
C SER A 33 -8.16 -6.47 8.85
N ASP A 34 -8.15 -5.16 8.62
CA ASP A 34 -9.35 -4.34 8.49
C ASP A 34 -9.26 -3.24 7.43
N ALA A 35 -8.06 -2.92 6.92
CA ALA A 35 -7.84 -1.84 5.95
C ALA A 35 -7.70 -2.34 4.51
N HIS A 36 -8.20 -3.53 4.18
CA HIS A 36 -8.12 -4.08 2.83
C HIS A 36 -8.65 -3.13 1.75
N GLY A 37 -9.79 -2.48 1.99
CA GLY A 37 -10.40 -1.54 1.04
C GLY A 37 -9.48 -0.36 0.73
N LEU A 38 -8.81 0.19 1.75
CA LEU A 38 -7.83 1.25 1.59
C LEU A 38 -6.70 0.82 0.64
N TYR A 39 -6.08 -0.34 0.87
CA TYR A 39 -4.93 -0.75 0.06
C TYR A 39 -5.31 -1.12 -1.38
N ARG A 40 -6.56 -1.56 -1.63
CA ARG A 40 -7.06 -1.77 -3.00
C ARG A 40 -7.06 -0.49 -3.83
N GLU A 41 -7.31 0.67 -3.22
CA GLU A 41 -7.22 1.98 -3.90
C GLU A 41 -5.80 2.23 -4.47
N TYR A 42 -4.77 1.60 -3.89
CA TYR A 42 -3.36 1.73 -4.30
C TYR A 42 -2.84 0.52 -5.09
N GLY A 43 -3.74 -0.28 -5.68
CA GLY A 43 -3.38 -1.41 -6.54
C GLY A 43 -2.94 -2.68 -5.81
N PHE A 44 -3.08 -2.75 -4.48
CA PHE A 44 -2.85 -4.00 -3.77
C PHE A 44 -4.03 -4.96 -3.95
N SER A 45 -3.74 -6.26 -4.05
CA SER A 45 -4.73 -7.33 -4.11
C SER A 45 -4.49 -8.37 -3.00
N SER A 46 -5.53 -9.13 -2.67
CA SER A 46 -5.43 -10.23 -1.71
C SER A 46 -4.64 -11.39 -2.29
N VAL A 47 -3.60 -11.82 -1.57
CA VAL A 47 -2.90 -13.09 -1.86
C VAL A 47 -3.27 -14.17 -0.84
N GLU A 48 -3.60 -13.79 0.39
CA GLU A 48 -4.24 -14.63 1.41
C GLU A 48 -5.17 -13.76 2.29
N ARG A 49 -5.80 -14.34 3.33
CA ARG A 49 -6.81 -13.69 4.18
C ARG A 49 -6.42 -12.27 4.61
N ILE A 50 -5.23 -12.10 5.16
CA ILE A 50 -4.75 -10.81 5.70
C ILE A 50 -3.57 -10.25 4.90
N PHE A 51 -3.04 -11.01 3.94
CA PHE A 51 -1.87 -10.62 3.16
C PHE A 51 -2.28 -9.93 1.87
N MET A 52 -1.75 -8.72 1.65
CA MET A 52 -1.96 -7.92 0.46
C MET A 52 -0.65 -7.75 -0.32
N MET A 53 -0.70 -7.83 -1.64
CA MET A 53 0.46 -7.63 -2.52
C MET A 53 0.14 -6.62 -3.63
N ARG A 54 1.10 -5.76 -3.97
CA ARG A 54 1.11 -4.96 -5.20
C ARG A 54 2.37 -5.30 -5.99
N ARG A 55 2.23 -5.72 -7.24
CA ARG A 55 3.41 -5.94 -8.10
C ARG A 55 4.00 -4.61 -8.54
N GLY A 56 5.32 -4.54 -8.52
CA GLY A 56 6.05 -3.45 -9.16
C GLY A 56 6.02 -3.61 -10.68
N ASP A 57 6.29 -2.50 -11.38
CA ASP A 57 6.42 -2.51 -12.83
C ASP A 57 7.62 -3.37 -13.26
N PRO A 58 7.56 -4.01 -14.44
CA PRO A 58 8.69 -4.72 -15.01
C PRO A 58 9.93 -3.81 -15.12
N ILE A 59 11.09 -4.34 -14.77
CA ILE A 59 12.36 -3.67 -15.05
C ILE A 59 12.66 -3.92 -16.53
N SER A 60 12.62 -2.86 -17.34
CA SER A 60 13.00 -2.87 -18.77
C SER A 60 14.48 -3.12 -18.97
#